data_AF-X0DND7-F1
#
_entry.id   AF-X0DND7-F1
#
_cell.length_a   1.000
_cell.length_b   1.000
_cell.length_c   1.000
_cell.angle_alpha   90.00
_cell.angle_beta   90.00
_cell.angle_gamma   90.00
#
_symmetry.space_group_name_H-M   'P 1'
#
loop_
_entity.id
_entity.type
_entity.pdbx_description
1 polymer ?
#
loop_
_entity_poly.entity_id
_entity_poly.type
_entity_poly.pdbx_seq_one_letter_code
_entity_poly.pdbx_strand_id
1 'polypeptide(L)'
;MASFLRAFSLSVRSLTPSNAMGAFATRANWSLFASPSTTPISRALGNGLMQQTRGMKVHSSVKKRCEHCKVVRRKAGKRHNGYLYIICKANPRHKQRQG
;
A
#
# COMPACT_ATOMS: atom_id res chain seq x y z
N MET A 1 -59.20 -13.30 -0.96
CA MET A 1 -59.01 -14.35 -1.98
C MET A 1 -58.31 -13.67 -3.16
N ALA A 2 -57.08 -13.92 -3.57
CA ALA A 2 -56.16 -15.03 -3.37
C ALA A 2 -54.71 -14.53 -3.36
N SER A 3 -53.88 -15.29 -2.66
CA SER A 3 -52.48 -15.05 -2.36
C SER A 3 -51.60 -15.51 -3.53
N PHE A 4 -50.80 -14.62 -4.13
CA PHE A 4 -49.77 -15.00 -5.11
C PHE A 4 -48.40 -15.07 -4.42
N LEU A 5 -48.16 -16.18 -3.73
CA LEU A 5 -46.85 -16.53 -3.19
C LEU A 5 -45.93 -16.97 -4.34
N ARG A 6 -44.98 -16.12 -4.74
CA ARG A 6 -43.88 -16.52 -5.63
C ARG A 6 -42.82 -17.26 -4.82
N ALA A 7 -42.65 -18.53 -5.16
CA ALA A 7 -41.68 -19.44 -4.58
C ALA A 7 -40.24 -18.94 -4.81
N PHE A 8 -39.47 -18.88 -3.72
CA PHE A 8 -38.03 -18.68 -3.72
C PHE A 8 -37.32 -19.97 -4.15
N SER A 9 -36.65 -19.95 -5.31
CA SER A 9 -35.76 -21.04 -5.72
C SER A 9 -34.36 -20.82 -5.13
N LEU A 10 -34.03 -21.57 -4.08
CA LEU A 10 -32.69 -21.60 -3.47
C LEU A 10 -31.77 -22.47 -4.32
N SER A 11 -30.84 -21.84 -5.05
CA SER A 11 -29.76 -22.56 -5.73
C SER A 11 -28.59 -22.76 -4.75
N VAL A 12 -28.48 -23.97 -4.20
CA VAL A 12 -27.30 -24.43 -3.46
C VAL A 12 -26.16 -24.67 -4.45
N ARG A 13 -25.10 -23.87 -4.38
CA ARG A 13 -23.80 -24.21 -4.98
C ARG A 13 -22.79 -24.42 -3.86
N SER A 14 -22.28 -25.64 -3.84
CA SER A 14 -21.35 -26.23 -2.90
C SER A 14 -20.03 -25.47 -2.79
N LEU A 15 -19.56 -25.31 -1.55
CA LEU A 15 -18.22 -24.85 -1.22
C LEU A 15 -17.22 -26.00 -1.40
N THR A 16 -16.17 -25.78 -2.17
CA THR A 16 -14.97 -26.62 -2.20
C THR A 16 -13.89 -25.96 -1.34
N PRO A 17 -13.48 -26.54 -0.20
CA PRO A 17 -12.23 -26.19 0.44
C PRO A 17 -11.11 -27.09 -0.09
N SER A 18 -9.98 -26.50 -0.47
CA SER A 18 -8.73 -27.24 -0.64
C SER A 18 -7.60 -26.35 -0.15
N ASN A 19 -7.45 -26.32 1.18
CA ASN A 19 -6.25 -25.87 1.85
C ASN A 19 -5.20 -26.97 1.71
N ALA A 20 -4.25 -26.80 0.78
CA ALA A 20 -3.02 -27.58 0.80
C ALA A 20 -2.02 -26.84 1.71
N MET A 21 -1.81 -27.43 2.88
CA MET A 21 -0.83 -27.00 3.87
C MET A 21 0.52 -27.65 3.54
N GLY A 22 1.59 -26.89 3.69
CA GLY A 22 2.89 -27.43 4.06
C GLY A 22 3.88 -27.68 2.93
N ALA A 23 4.95 -26.89 2.93
CA ALA A 23 6.31 -27.41 2.94
C ALA A 23 7.25 -26.28 3.41
N PHE A 24 7.36 -26.12 4.74
CA PHE A 24 8.52 -25.49 5.33
C PHE A 24 9.68 -26.50 5.25
N ALA A 25 10.48 -26.37 4.20
CA ALA A 25 11.74 -27.05 4.01
C ALA A 25 12.57 -26.10 3.13
N THR A 26 13.84 -25.80 3.38
CA THR A 26 14.80 -26.22 4.38
C THR A 26 15.99 -25.29 4.21
N ARG A 27 16.75 -25.12 5.28
CA ARG A 27 18.20 -24.88 5.26
C ARG A 27 18.69 -23.53 4.74
N ALA A 28 19.07 -22.72 5.71
CA ALA A 28 20.16 -21.77 5.62
C ALA A 28 21.34 -22.34 4.83
N ASN A 29 21.80 -21.58 3.84
CA ASN A 29 23.13 -21.72 3.27
C ASN A 29 23.93 -20.46 3.63
N TRP A 30 24.61 -20.53 4.78
CA TRP A 30 25.55 -19.51 5.25
C TRP A 30 26.94 -19.90 4.78
N SER A 31 27.32 -19.46 3.60
CA SER A 31 28.61 -19.73 2.97
C SER A 31 28.63 -18.95 1.65
N LEU A 32 29.64 -18.16 1.28
CA LEU A 32 30.97 -17.92 1.77
C LEU A 32 31.35 -16.49 1.39
N PHE A 33 32.24 -15.93 2.19
CA PHE A 33 33.05 -14.76 1.88
C PHE A 33 33.62 -14.83 0.46
N ALA A 34 33.23 -13.89 -0.40
CA ALA A 34 33.97 -13.52 -1.58
C ALA A 34 34.28 -12.02 -1.48
N SER A 35 35.46 -11.70 -0.95
CA SER A 35 36.08 -10.39 -1.14
C SER A 35 36.57 -10.28 -2.58
N PRO A 36 36.38 -9.12 -3.23
CA PRO A 36 37.48 -8.54 -3.97
C PRO A 36 37.72 -7.07 -3.67
N SER A 37 39.01 -6.76 -3.71
CA SER A 37 39.73 -5.53 -3.44
C SER A 37 39.41 -4.38 -4.40
N THR A 38 39.54 -3.16 -3.87
CA THR A 38 40.07 -1.93 -4.50
C THR A 38 39.52 -1.43 -5.84
N THR A 39 38.75 -0.33 -5.77
CA THR A 39 39.01 0.92 -6.54
C THR A 39 38.56 2.13 -5.69
N PRO A 40 39.40 3.16 -5.45
CA PRO A 40 38.90 4.43 -4.93
C PRO A 40 38.22 5.17 -6.07
N ILE A 41 36.89 5.09 -6.10
CA ILE A 41 36.08 5.89 -7.01
C ILE A 41 36.21 7.35 -6.55
N SER A 42 37.02 8.12 -7.25
CA SER A 42 36.99 9.58 -7.25
C SER A 42 35.61 10.01 -7.75
N ARG A 43 34.60 9.99 -6.86
CA ARG A 43 33.27 10.51 -7.16
C ARG A 43 33.39 12.02 -7.18
N ALA A 44 33.53 12.53 -8.40
CA ALA A 44 33.40 13.92 -8.78
C ALA A 44 32.31 14.62 -7.96
N LEU A 45 32.61 15.87 -7.59
CA LEU A 45 31.77 16.83 -6.90
C LEU A 45 30.53 17.21 -7.74
N GLY A 46 29.66 16.23 -7.99
CA GLY A 46 28.35 16.42 -8.59
C GLY A 46 27.35 16.70 -7.48
N ASN A 47 27.33 17.93 -6.96
CA ASN A 47 26.22 18.42 -6.13
C ASN A 47 24.99 18.65 -7.03
N GLY A 48 24.47 17.57 -7.61
CA GLY A 48 23.11 17.54 -8.12
C GLY A 48 22.18 17.59 -6.91
N LEU A 49 21.58 18.76 -6.66
CA LEU A 49 20.46 18.96 -5.74
C LEU A 49 19.22 18.21 -6.27
N MET A 50 19.30 16.88 -6.38
CA MET A 50 18.16 16.00 -6.56
C MET A 50 17.44 15.95 -5.22
N GLN A 51 16.61 16.96 -4.95
CA GLN A 51 15.78 17.00 -3.76
C GLN A 51 14.89 15.76 -3.78
N GLN A 52 15.22 14.79 -2.92
CA GLN A 52 14.46 13.56 -2.78
C GLN A 52 13.01 13.93 -2.47
N THR A 53 12.13 13.83 -3.45
CA THR A 53 10.71 14.07 -3.26
C THR A 53 10.19 12.91 -2.43
N ARG A 54 10.24 13.05 -1.10
CA ARG A 54 9.67 12.07 -0.17
C ARG A 54 8.23 11.80 -0.60
N GLY A 55 7.91 10.52 -0.79
CA GLY A 55 6.59 10.04 -1.18
C GLY A 55 5.51 10.31 -0.12
N MET A 56 4.37 9.62 -0.25
CA MET A 56 3.24 9.77 0.68
C MET A 56 3.56 9.12 2.04
N LYS A 57 3.25 9.80 3.15
CA LYS A 57 3.41 9.22 4.51
C LYS A 57 2.08 8.72 5.07
N VAL A 58 2.06 7.50 5.61
CA VAL A 58 0.86 6.94 6.26
C VAL A 58 0.87 7.31 7.74
N HIS A 59 -0.27 7.79 8.24
CA HIS A 59 -0.50 8.14 9.64
C HIS A 59 -1.87 7.62 10.10
N SER A 60 -2.03 7.36 11.40
CA SER A 60 -3.32 6.99 11.98
C SER A 60 -4.32 8.16 11.98
N SER A 61 -3.83 9.38 12.18
CA SER A 61 -4.58 10.62 12.05
C SER A 61 -3.87 11.59 11.11
N VAL A 62 -4.64 12.28 10.28
CA VAL A 62 -4.12 13.21 9.28
C VAL A 62 -4.69 14.61 9.54
N LYS A 63 -3.80 15.60 9.60
CA LYS A 63 -4.12 17.01 9.87
C LYS A 63 -3.49 17.91 8.81
N LYS A 64 -4.18 18.99 8.43
CA LYS A 64 -3.64 20.01 7.52
C LYS A 64 -2.46 20.71 8.21
N ARG A 65 -1.35 20.89 7.48
CA ARG A 65 -0.15 21.61 7.96
C ARG A 65 0.00 23.00 7.34
N CYS A 66 -0.81 23.31 6.33
CA CYS A 66 -0.68 24.48 5.48
C CYS A 66 -2.04 24.85 4.89
N GLU A 67 -2.18 26.07 4.39
CA GLU A 67 -3.40 26.56 3.74
C GLU A 67 -3.71 25.82 2.43
N HIS A 68 -2.66 25.46 1.69
CA HIS A 68 -2.76 24.71 0.43
C HIS A 68 -3.11 23.23 0.60
N CYS A 69 -3.17 22.75 1.84
CA CYS A 69 -3.36 21.35 2.17
C CYS A 69 -4.87 21.02 2.12
N LYS A 70 -5.27 20.15 1.19
CA LYS A 70 -6.67 19.74 1.00
C LYS A 70 -6.88 18.33 1.52
N VAL A 71 -8.00 18.13 2.22
CA VAL A 71 -8.46 16.82 2.69
C VAL A 71 -9.35 16.23 1.61
N VAL A 72 -9.02 15.03 1.14
CA VAL A 72 -9.78 14.34 0.09
C VAL A 72 -9.96 12.87 0.45
N ARG A 73 -11.14 12.31 0.21
CA ARG A 73 -11.36 10.85 0.28
C ARG A 73 -11.17 10.25 -1.12
N ARG A 74 -10.39 9.18 -1.23
CA ARG A 74 -10.12 8.47 -2.48
C ARG A 74 -10.21 6.97 -2.27
N LYS A 75 -10.34 6.22 -3.38
CA LYS A 75 -10.53 4.77 -3.37
C LYS A 75 -11.77 4.35 -2.58
N ALA A 76 -12.88 5.09 -2.73
CA ALA A 76 -14.17 4.65 -2.20
C ALA A 76 -14.81 3.69 -3.20
N GLY A 77 -15.56 2.71 -2.71
CA GLY A 77 -16.29 1.75 -3.52
C GLY A 77 -17.54 1.25 -2.82
N LYS A 78 -18.34 0.40 -3.47
CA LYS A 78 -19.61 -0.11 -2.89
C LYS A 78 -19.43 -0.81 -1.54
N ARG A 79 -18.24 -1.39 -1.28
CA ARG A 79 -17.95 -2.15 -0.06
C ARG A 79 -17.25 -1.35 1.03
N HIS A 80 -16.68 -0.17 0.73
CA HIS A 80 -15.88 0.58 1.70
C HIS A 80 -15.82 2.09 1.41
N ASN A 81 -15.69 2.88 2.49
CA ASN A 81 -15.73 4.35 2.46
C ASN A 81 -14.44 5.03 1.94
N GLY A 82 -13.42 4.23 1.59
CA GLY A 82 -12.12 4.70 1.10
C GLY A 82 -11.18 5.23 2.18
N TYR A 83 -10.06 5.81 1.75
CA TYR A 83 -9.06 6.38 2.65
C TYR A 83 -9.07 7.90 2.58
N LEU A 84 -8.74 8.54 3.72
CA LEU A 84 -8.56 9.98 3.81
C LEU A 84 -7.13 10.33 3.42
N TYR A 85 -6.96 11.29 2.52
CA TYR A 85 -5.67 11.77 2.07
C TYR A 85 -5.55 13.27 2.32
N ILE A 86 -4.32 13.71 2.58
CA ILE A 86 -3.93 15.11 2.51
C ILE A 86 -3.08 15.29 1.26
N ILE A 87 -3.57 16.13 0.37
CA ILE A 87 -2.85 16.55 -0.83
C ILE A 87 -2.40 17.99 -0.66
N CYS A 88 -1.19 18.29 -1.12
CA CYS A 88 -0.64 19.63 -1.11
C CYS A 88 0.08 19.84 -2.44
N LYS A 89 -0.23 20.94 -3.13
CA LYS A 89 0.45 21.34 -4.37
C LYS A 89 1.77 22.06 -4.07
N ALA A 90 1.78 22.94 -3.07
CA ALA A 90 2.93 23.77 -2.73
C ALA A 90 4.11 22.99 -2.14
N ASN A 91 3.85 21.96 -1.33
CA ASN A 91 4.92 21.19 -0.68
C ASN A 91 4.60 19.68 -0.65
N PRO A 92 5.42 18.82 -1.29
CA PRO A 92 5.19 17.38 -1.33
C PRO A 92 5.37 16.69 0.03
N ARG A 93 6.09 17.30 0.99
CA ARG A 93 6.28 16.73 2.35
C ARG A 93 4.99 16.64 3.17
N HIS A 94 3.94 17.35 2.76
CA HIS A 94 2.64 17.33 3.46
C HIS A 94 1.73 16.20 3.00
N LYS A 95 2.11 15.44 1.96
CA LYS A 95 1.32 14.34 1.41
C LYS A 95 1.18 13.20 2.45
N GLN A 96 -0.03 12.99 2.97
CA GLN A 96 -0.33 11.97 3.98
C GLN A 96 -1.57 11.12 3.67
N ARG A 97 -1.61 9.85 4.08
CA ARG A 97 -2.78 8.95 4.02
C ARG A 97 -3.17 8.48 5.41
N GLN A 98 -4.48 8.39 5.68
CA GLN A 98 -5.03 7.80 6.88
C GLN A 98 -5.18 6.29 6.72
N GLY A 99 -4.53 5.52 7.61
CA GLY A 99 -4.53 4.06 7.59
C GLY A 99 -3.52 3.43 6.65
#